data_AF-A0A2M7E7N3-F1
#
_entry.id   AF-A0A2M7E7N3-F1
#
_cell.length_a   1.000
_cell.length_b   1.000
_cell.length_c   1.000
_cell.angle_alpha   90.00
_cell.angle_beta   90.00
_cell.angle_gamma   90.00
#
_symmetry.space_group_name_H-M   'P 1'
#
loop_
_entity.id
_entity.type
_entity.pdbx_description
1 polymer ?
#
loop_
_entity_poly.entity_id
_entity_poly.type
_entity_poly.pdbx_seq_one_letter_code
_entity_poly.pdbx_strand_id
1 'polypeptide(L)'
;MVKKEIIEKVKEFVFLLENREKIKIDKVILYGSCLRGGIRADSDIDVAIISSQFGKDRIEEGAKLFEIAGEVDPKIEPIPISTKAWREDTWIPLIFEVKSKGIEIKQKKGEQRKRLLQKELKRITDIVIKRYLPDKIILFGSLANGKVQEWSDIDLVVIKETKVRFIKRMQEVGLMTSPRLGVDFIVYTPEEFENMIKDDNYFIKDEILRKGRVLYDKQLV
;
A
#
# COMPACT_ATOMS: atom_id res chain seq x y z
N MET A 1 23.23 -10.26 2.30
CA MET A 1 22.05 -9.42 2.60
C MET A 1 20.86 -9.99 1.84
N VAL A 2 19.68 -10.03 2.46
CA VAL A 2 18.44 -10.48 1.79
C VAL A 2 18.12 -9.53 0.63
N LYS A 3 17.71 -10.07 -0.51
CA LYS A 3 17.33 -9.27 -1.68
C LYS A 3 16.12 -8.39 -1.34
N LYS A 4 16.18 -7.11 -1.70
CA LYS A 4 15.09 -6.13 -1.48
C LYS A 4 13.75 -6.61 -2.04
N GLU A 5 13.77 -7.28 -3.18
CA GLU A 5 12.58 -7.86 -3.82
C GLU A 5 11.84 -8.88 -2.93
N ILE A 6 12.57 -9.76 -2.23
CA ILE A 6 11.99 -10.75 -1.31
C ILE A 6 11.29 -10.02 -0.16
N ILE A 7 11.93 -9.00 0.40
CA ILE A 7 11.34 -8.20 1.49
C ILE A 7 10.05 -7.52 1.01
N GLU A 8 10.02 -6.98 -0.21
CA GLU A 8 8.82 -6.33 -0.74
C GLU A 8 7.66 -7.31 -0.93
N LYS A 9 7.93 -8.52 -1.45
CA LYS A 9 6.95 -9.62 -1.59
C LYS A 9 6.40 -10.07 -0.24
N VAL A 10 7.27 -10.32 0.75
CA VAL A 10 6.84 -10.71 2.11
C VAL A 10 6.00 -9.60 2.74
N LYS A 11 6.39 -8.32 2.57
CA LYS A 11 5.55 -7.21 3.05
C LYS A 11 4.20 -7.17 2.34
N GLU A 12 4.12 -7.51 1.04
CA GLU A 12 2.86 -7.52 0.28
C GLU A 12 1.95 -8.65 0.74
N PHE A 13 2.52 -9.83 0.97
CA PHE A 13 1.82 -10.94 1.59
C PHE A 13 1.23 -10.54 2.96
N VAL A 14 2.04 -10.00 3.87
CA VAL A 14 1.59 -9.54 5.21
C VAL A 14 0.49 -8.48 5.09
N PHE A 15 0.63 -7.55 4.14
CA PHE A 15 -0.39 -6.54 3.89
C PHE A 15 -1.74 -7.15 3.52
N LEU A 16 -1.78 -8.20 2.69
CA LEU A 16 -3.03 -8.88 2.33
C LEU A 16 -3.63 -9.59 3.55
N LEU A 17 -2.82 -10.28 4.36
CA LEU A 17 -3.29 -10.93 5.58
C LEU A 17 -4.00 -9.96 6.55
N GLU A 18 -3.40 -8.79 6.77
CA GLU A 18 -3.96 -7.78 7.69
C GLU A 18 -5.21 -7.11 7.14
N ASN A 19 -5.22 -6.78 5.84
CA ASN A 19 -6.25 -5.91 5.28
C ASN A 19 -7.43 -6.65 4.66
N ARG A 20 -7.20 -7.82 4.07
CA ARG A 20 -8.24 -8.67 3.48
C ARG A 20 -8.77 -9.64 4.52
N GLU A 21 -7.88 -10.41 5.14
CA GLU A 21 -8.25 -11.49 6.06
C GLU A 21 -8.42 -11.05 7.51
N LYS A 22 -8.11 -9.78 7.82
CA LYS A 22 -8.20 -9.19 9.16
C LYS A 22 -7.41 -9.96 10.22
N ILE A 23 -6.30 -10.56 9.80
CA ILE A 23 -5.39 -11.27 10.71
C ILE A 23 -4.44 -10.23 11.31
N LYS A 24 -4.47 -10.09 12.64
CA LYS A 24 -3.52 -9.27 13.38
C LYS A 24 -2.18 -9.96 13.41
N ILE A 25 -1.17 -9.36 12.80
CA ILE A 25 0.20 -9.88 12.81
C ILE A 25 0.98 -9.26 13.96
N ASP A 26 1.53 -10.12 14.84
CA ASP A 26 2.37 -9.69 15.96
C ASP A 26 3.85 -9.62 15.56
N LYS A 27 4.33 -10.59 14.76
CA LYS A 27 5.68 -10.60 14.17
C LYS A 27 5.71 -11.30 12.81
N VAL A 28 6.67 -10.90 11.99
CA VAL A 28 6.99 -11.53 10.71
C VAL A 28 8.47 -11.86 10.71
N ILE A 29 8.83 -13.13 10.61
CA ILE A 29 10.23 -13.56 10.62
C ILE A 29 10.53 -14.25 9.29
N LEU A 30 11.46 -13.70 8.53
CA LEU A 30 12.04 -14.39 7.39
C LEU A 30 13.15 -15.31 7.91
N TYR A 31 13.15 -16.59 7.52
CA TYR A 31 14.13 -17.56 7.99
C TYR A 31 14.57 -18.51 6.87
N GLY A 32 15.25 -19.60 7.22
CA GLY A 32 15.57 -20.65 6.26
C GLY A 32 16.64 -20.29 5.21
N SER A 33 16.51 -20.89 4.04
CA SER A 33 17.59 -20.91 3.03
C SER A 33 17.84 -19.55 2.38
N CYS A 34 16.81 -18.70 2.29
CA CYS A 34 16.85 -17.39 1.67
C CYS A 34 17.82 -16.38 2.36
N LEU A 35 18.23 -16.67 3.59
CA LEU A 35 19.18 -15.84 4.36
C LEU A 35 20.65 -16.18 4.06
N ARG A 36 20.94 -17.39 3.58
CA ARG A 36 22.31 -17.91 3.43
C ARG A 36 22.84 -17.72 2.02
N GLY A 37 23.22 -16.49 1.64
CA GLY A 37 24.25 -16.12 0.63
C GLY A 37 24.26 -16.73 -0.79
N GLY A 38 23.44 -17.73 -1.08
CA GLY A 38 23.39 -18.51 -2.31
C GLY A 38 21.93 -18.72 -2.66
N ILE A 39 21.24 -17.62 -2.94
CA ILE A 39 19.88 -17.65 -3.49
C ILE A 39 20.03 -18.19 -4.91
N ARG A 40 19.74 -19.48 -5.10
CA ARG A 40 19.39 -19.99 -6.42
C ARG A 40 18.03 -19.39 -6.78
N ALA A 41 17.78 -19.18 -8.06
CA ALA A 41 16.56 -18.49 -8.52
C ALA A 41 15.26 -19.23 -8.11
N ASP A 42 15.36 -20.47 -7.68
CA ASP A 42 14.30 -21.41 -7.28
C ASP A 42 14.08 -21.52 -5.76
N SER A 43 14.86 -20.84 -4.92
CA SER A 43 14.77 -21.05 -3.47
C SER A 43 13.46 -20.54 -2.86
N ASP A 44 12.88 -21.35 -1.98
CA ASP A 44 11.68 -21.03 -1.22
C ASP A 44 11.94 -19.85 -0.26
N ILE A 45 10.89 -19.08 -0.02
CA ILE A 45 10.87 -17.90 0.86
C ILE A 45 10.16 -18.32 2.15
N ASP A 46 10.93 -18.91 3.07
CA ASP A 46 10.43 -19.37 4.37
C ASP A 46 10.05 -18.18 5.27
N VAL A 47 8.76 -18.04 5.61
CA VAL A 47 8.26 -16.96 6.46
C VAL A 47 7.46 -17.48 7.63
N ALA A 48 7.83 -17.12 8.85
CA ALA A 48 7.00 -17.34 10.02
C ALA A 48 6.09 -16.14 10.27
N ILE A 49 4.79 -16.40 10.34
CA ILE A 49 3.77 -15.43 10.69
C ILE A 49 3.33 -15.69 12.13
N ILE A 50 3.65 -14.75 13.02
CA ILE A 50 3.30 -14.86 14.43
C ILE A 50 2.03 -14.03 14.67
N SER A 51 1.01 -14.66 15.24
CA SER A 51 -0.23 -13.99 15.60
C SER A 51 -0.85 -14.59 16.85
N SER A 52 -1.46 -13.73 17.68
CA SER A 52 -2.29 -14.16 18.80
C SER A 52 -3.58 -14.86 18.37
N GLN A 53 -3.95 -14.81 17.09
CA GLN A 53 -5.15 -15.47 16.55
C GLN A 53 -4.90 -16.91 16.12
N PHE A 54 -3.64 -17.33 16.00
CA PHE A 54 -3.24 -18.69 15.63
C PHE A 54 -3.17 -19.65 16.81
N GLY A 55 -3.03 -20.93 16.50
CA GLY A 55 -2.92 -22.03 17.46
C GLY A 55 -4.24 -22.71 17.77
N LYS A 56 -5.28 -22.48 16.95
CA LYS A 56 -6.57 -23.18 17.05
C LYS A 56 -6.56 -24.40 16.13
N ASP A 57 -6.29 -24.18 14.85
CA ASP A 57 -6.17 -25.23 13.84
C ASP A 57 -5.01 -24.89 12.90
N ARG A 58 -3.88 -25.57 13.08
CA ARG A 58 -2.67 -25.29 12.32
C ARG A 58 -2.81 -25.64 10.83
N ILE A 59 -3.67 -26.60 10.48
CA ILE A 59 -3.85 -27.04 9.09
C ILE A 59 -4.66 -25.98 8.36
N GLU A 60 -5.79 -25.57 8.93
CA GLU A 60 -6.65 -24.53 8.33
C GLU A 60 -5.93 -23.17 8.29
N GLU A 61 -5.27 -22.79 9.39
CA GLU A 61 -4.46 -21.56 9.44
C GLU A 61 -3.35 -21.59 8.39
N GLY A 62 -2.65 -22.72 8.25
CA GLY A 62 -1.60 -22.91 7.26
C GLY A 62 -2.13 -22.80 5.83
N ALA A 63 -3.20 -23.53 5.51
CA ALA A 63 -3.83 -23.51 4.19
C ALA A 63 -4.24 -22.09 3.77
N LYS A 64 -4.84 -21.33 4.69
CA LYS A 64 -5.23 -19.94 4.46
C LYS A 64 -4.02 -19.03 4.18
N LEU A 65 -2.91 -19.24 4.90
CA LEU A 65 -1.68 -18.49 4.63
C LEU A 65 -1.11 -18.84 3.25
N PHE A 66 -1.09 -20.12 2.87
CA PHE A 66 -0.62 -20.57 1.55
C PHE A 66 -1.47 -20.03 0.40
N GLU A 67 -2.79 -19.96 0.56
CA GLU A 67 -3.70 -19.37 -0.44
C GLU A 67 -3.30 -17.93 -0.77
N ILE A 68 -3.15 -17.08 0.26
CA ILE A 68 -2.79 -15.67 0.08
C ILE A 68 -1.33 -15.51 -0.38
N ALA A 69 -0.42 -16.38 0.08
CA ALA A 69 0.97 -16.38 -0.35
C ALA A 69 1.09 -16.65 -1.86
N GLY A 70 0.34 -17.62 -2.38
CA GLY A 70 0.31 -17.99 -3.79
C GLY A 70 -0.17 -16.87 -4.73
N GLU A 71 -1.02 -15.95 -4.24
CA GLU A 71 -1.42 -14.75 -4.99
C GLU A 71 -0.27 -13.74 -5.18
N VAL A 72 0.71 -13.73 -4.28
CA VAL A 72 1.84 -12.78 -4.27
C VAL A 72 3.05 -13.38 -4.96
N ASP A 73 3.51 -14.54 -4.47
CA ASP A 73 4.58 -15.32 -5.06
C ASP A 73 4.47 -16.77 -4.53
N PRO A 74 4.29 -17.78 -5.41
CA PRO A 74 4.12 -19.17 -5.00
C PRO A 74 5.33 -19.76 -4.26
N LYS A 75 6.48 -19.07 -4.26
CA LYS A 75 7.66 -19.46 -3.46
C LYS A 75 7.56 -19.05 -1.99
N ILE A 76 6.58 -18.25 -1.60
CA ILE A 76 6.39 -17.89 -0.19
C ILE A 76 5.81 -19.09 0.53
N GLU A 77 6.56 -19.61 1.51
CA GLU A 77 6.16 -20.72 2.35
C GLU A 77 5.89 -20.23 3.77
N PRO A 78 4.64 -19.86 4.07
CA PRO A 78 4.29 -19.32 5.37
C PRO A 78 4.03 -20.44 6.39
N ILE A 79 4.52 -20.26 7.61
CA ILE A 79 4.13 -21.08 8.75
C ILE A 79 3.38 -20.22 9.78
N PRO A 80 2.20 -20.68 10.26
CA PRO A 80 1.52 -20.02 11.37
C PRO A 80 2.18 -20.42 12.69
N ILE A 81 2.50 -19.43 13.52
CA ILE A 81 2.98 -19.62 14.89
C ILE A 81 2.10 -18.79 15.83
N SER A 82 1.50 -19.42 16.83
CA SER A 82 0.75 -18.67 17.84
C SER A 82 1.69 -17.84 18.71
N THR A 83 1.23 -16.67 19.15
CA THR A 83 2.01 -15.84 20.08
C THR A 83 2.35 -16.56 21.39
N LYS A 84 1.51 -17.52 21.81
CA LYS A 84 1.80 -18.41 22.93
C LYS A 84 3.00 -19.32 22.64
N ALA A 85 2.96 -20.07 21.54
CA ALA A 85 4.07 -20.95 21.13
C ALA A 85 5.37 -20.16 20.90
N TRP A 86 5.27 -18.97 20.30
CA TRP A 86 6.43 -18.08 20.15
C TRP A 86 7.06 -17.68 21.48
N ARG A 87 6.30 -17.50 22.56
CA ARG A 87 6.85 -17.10 23.87
C ARG A 87 7.34 -18.29 24.68
N GLU A 88 6.53 -19.34 24.74
CA GLU A 88 6.66 -20.41 25.73
C GLU A 88 7.40 -21.64 25.18
N ASP A 89 7.38 -21.85 23.86
CA ASP A 89 7.87 -23.09 23.27
C ASP A 89 9.17 -22.88 22.49
N THR A 90 10.28 -23.25 23.13
CA THR A 90 11.61 -23.29 22.51
C THR A 90 12.05 -24.71 22.14
N TRP A 91 11.23 -25.73 22.43
CA TRP A 91 11.59 -27.13 22.19
C TRP A 91 11.17 -27.63 20.81
N ILE A 92 10.22 -26.95 20.15
CA ILE A 92 9.94 -27.18 18.73
C ILE A 92 11.15 -26.72 17.90
N PRO A 93 11.87 -27.64 17.18
CA PRO A 93 13.10 -27.30 16.47
C PRO A 93 12.93 -26.17 15.45
N LEU A 94 11.77 -26.13 14.79
CA LEU A 94 11.42 -25.08 13.83
C LEU A 94 11.33 -23.70 14.50
N ILE A 95 10.67 -23.59 15.66
CA ILE A 95 10.56 -22.30 16.37
C ILE A 95 11.95 -21.86 16.86
N PHE A 96 12.77 -22.80 17.33
CA PHE A 96 14.15 -22.51 17.70
C PHE A 96 14.97 -21.97 16.51
N GLU A 97 14.85 -22.57 15.32
CA GLU A 97 15.51 -22.07 14.11
C GLU A 97 15.04 -20.67 13.72
N VAL A 98 13.72 -20.44 13.69
CA VAL A 98 13.14 -19.12 13.39
C VAL A 98 13.66 -18.07 14.37
N LYS A 99 13.73 -18.37 15.67
CA LYS A 99 14.24 -17.45 16.71
C LYS A 99 15.74 -17.19 16.58
N SER A 100 16.53 -18.22 16.30
CA SER A 100 18.00 -18.16 16.35
C SER A 100 18.62 -17.60 15.06
N LYS A 101 18.00 -17.86 13.91
CA LYS A 101 18.57 -17.50 12.59
C LYS A 101 17.70 -16.52 11.81
N GLY A 102 16.44 -16.32 12.21
CA GLY A 102 15.50 -15.50 11.47
C GLY A 102 15.79 -14.00 11.57
N ILE A 103 15.34 -13.27 10.56
CA ILE A 103 15.36 -11.81 10.50
C ILE A 103 13.94 -11.30 10.62
N GLU A 104 13.67 -10.49 11.64
CA GLU A 104 12.38 -9.83 11.80
C GLU A 104 12.18 -8.77 10.72
N ILE A 105 11.12 -8.94 9.92
CA ILE A 105 10.68 -7.97 8.92
C ILE A 105 9.79 -6.95 9.61
N LYS A 106 10.37 -5.79 9.97
CA LYS A 106 9.59 -4.68 10.51
C LYS A 106 8.78 -4.01 9.41
N GLN A 107 7.46 -3.98 9.56
CA GLN A 107 6.59 -3.17 8.73
C GLN A 107 6.43 -1.79 9.38
N LYS A 108 6.88 -0.73 8.70
CA LYS A 108 6.55 0.62 9.15
C LYS A 108 5.10 0.88 8.76
N LYS A 109 4.26 1.25 9.72
CA LYS A 109 2.83 1.47 9.46
C LYS A 109 2.59 2.53 8.35
N GLY A 110 3.47 3.51 8.19
CA GLY A 110 3.44 4.44 7.03
C GLY A 110 3.66 3.77 5.67
N GLU A 111 4.46 2.70 5.58
CA GLU A 111 4.63 1.93 4.34
C GLU A 111 3.37 1.13 4.00
N GLN A 112 2.73 0.54 5.02
CA GLN A 112 1.46 -0.16 4.86
C GLN A 112 0.37 0.83 4.39
N ARG A 113 0.25 1.99 5.04
CA ARG A 113 -0.67 3.05 4.62
C ARG A 113 -0.40 3.52 3.20
N LYS A 114 0.88 3.72 2.83
CA LYS A 114 1.26 4.10 1.46
C LYS A 114 0.74 3.11 0.41
N ARG A 115 0.84 1.81 0.67
CA ARG A 115 0.34 0.77 -0.24
C ARG A 115 -1.18 0.80 -0.38
N LEU A 116 -1.92 0.99 0.71
CA LEU A 116 -3.38 1.18 0.67
C LEU A 116 -3.75 2.39 -0.19
N LEU A 117 -3.12 3.54 0.07
CA LEU A 117 -3.39 4.78 -0.65
C LEU A 117 -3.03 4.66 -2.14
N GLN A 118 -1.94 3.99 -2.50
CA GLN A 118 -1.56 3.78 -3.90
C GLN A 118 -2.56 2.90 -4.67
N LYS A 119 -3.07 1.83 -4.05
CA LYS A 119 -4.10 0.97 -4.66
C LYS A 119 -5.40 1.77 -4.89
N GLU A 120 -5.79 2.56 -3.90
CA GLU A 120 -6.99 3.40 -3.99
C GLU A 120 -6.81 4.55 -5.00
N LEU A 121 -5.63 5.17 -5.04
CA LEU A 121 -5.30 6.21 -6.00
C LEU A 121 -5.47 5.73 -7.43
N LYS A 122 -4.96 4.53 -7.74
CA LYS A 122 -5.10 3.93 -9.08
C LYS A 122 -6.58 3.75 -9.43
N ARG A 123 -7.37 3.16 -8.51
CA ARG A 123 -8.81 2.95 -8.69
C ARG A 123 -9.55 4.26 -8.96
N ILE A 124 -9.29 5.29 -8.16
CA ILE A 124 -9.92 6.60 -8.28
C ILE A 124 -9.52 7.27 -9.59
N THR A 125 -8.23 7.29 -9.91
CA THR A 125 -7.72 7.89 -11.15
C THR A 125 -8.37 7.24 -12.37
N ASP A 126 -8.47 5.91 -12.43
CA ASP A 126 -9.15 5.19 -13.52
C ASP A 126 -10.63 5.58 -13.66
N ILE A 127 -11.34 5.75 -12.54
CA ILE A 127 -12.75 6.16 -12.54
C ILE A 127 -12.90 7.61 -13.02
N VAL A 128 -12.08 8.52 -12.50
CA VAL A 128 -12.12 9.95 -12.87
C VAL A 128 -11.81 10.10 -14.35
N ILE A 129 -10.77 9.44 -14.87
CA ILE A 129 -10.41 9.47 -16.30
C ILE A 129 -11.61 9.00 -17.15
N LYS A 130 -12.19 7.83 -16.84
CA LYS A 130 -13.23 7.22 -17.68
C LYS A 130 -14.60 7.88 -17.60
N ARG A 131 -14.98 8.38 -16.42
CA ARG A 131 -16.35 8.87 -16.15
C ARG A 131 -16.44 10.38 -16.05
N TYR A 132 -15.40 11.04 -15.53
CA TYR A 132 -15.38 12.50 -15.40
C TYR A 132 -14.75 13.18 -16.61
N LEU A 133 -13.91 12.49 -17.38
CA LEU A 133 -13.23 13.03 -18.56
C LEU A 133 -12.50 14.36 -18.25
N PRO A 134 -11.51 14.34 -17.34
CA PRO A 134 -10.73 15.52 -16.99
C PRO A 134 -9.74 15.90 -18.09
N ASP A 135 -9.24 17.11 -18.03
CA ASP A 135 -8.10 17.56 -18.84
C ASP A 135 -6.77 17.16 -18.18
N LYS A 136 -6.69 17.23 -16.84
CA LYS A 136 -5.49 16.86 -16.07
C LYS A 136 -5.83 16.32 -14.68
N ILE A 137 -4.99 15.42 -14.16
CA ILE A 137 -5.03 14.98 -12.76
C ILE A 137 -3.62 15.11 -12.17
N ILE A 138 -3.50 15.79 -11.04
CA ILE A 138 -2.26 16.01 -10.32
C ILE A 138 -2.41 15.50 -8.88
N LEU A 139 -1.51 14.61 -8.46
CA LEU A 139 -1.35 14.20 -7.07
C LEU A 139 -0.46 15.18 -6.34
N PHE A 140 -0.88 15.66 -5.17
CA PHE A 140 -0.03 16.48 -4.30
C PHE A 140 0.02 15.91 -2.88
N GLY A 141 0.55 16.69 -1.93
CA GLY A 141 0.57 16.33 -0.52
C GLY A 141 1.51 15.17 -0.17
N SER A 142 1.19 14.47 0.92
CA SER A 142 2.10 13.50 1.57
C SER A 142 2.37 12.26 0.72
N LEU A 143 1.41 11.84 -0.12
CA LEU A 143 1.57 10.70 -1.00
C LEU A 143 2.47 11.03 -2.21
N ALA A 144 2.39 12.26 -2.74
CA ALA A 144 3.25 12.70 -3.85
C ALA A 144 4.73 12.75 -3.44
N ASN A 145 5.02 13.30 -2.25
CA ASN A 145 6.39 13.50 -1.76
C ASN A 145 6.99 12.30 -1.00
N GLY A 146 6.21 11.22 -0.81
CA GLY A 146 6.65 9.99 -0.17
C GLY A 146 6.72 10.02 1.37
N LYS A 147 6.28 11.10 2.02
CA LYS A 147 6.25 11.27 3.49
C LYS A 147 4.94 10.76 4.09
N VAL A 148 4.55 9.54 3.72
CA VAL A 148 3.28 8.94 4.16
C VAL A 148 3.34 8.53 5.64
N GLN A 149 2.35 8.98 6.40
CA GLN A 149 2.08 8.59 7.78
C GLN A 149 0.82 7.72 7.86
N GLU A 150 0.53 7.16 9.04
CA GLU A 150 -0.65 6.30 9.26
C GLU A 150 -1.98 6.98 8.92
N TRP A 151 -2.06 8.30 9.16
CA TRP A 151 -3.25 9.13 8.93
C TRP A 151 -3.25 9.86 7.59
N SER A 152 -2.24 9.66 6.74
CA SER A 152 -2.21 10.27 5.40
C SER A 152 -3.42 9.86 4.55
N ASP A 153 -3.84 10.77 3.69
CA ASP A 153 -4.90 10.67 2.69
C ASP A 153 -4.34 10.83 1.26
N ILE A 154 -5.24 10.92 0.28
CA ILE A 154 -4.90 11.16 -1.13
C ILE A 154 -5.37 12.56 -1.51
N ASP A 155 -4.43 13.42 -1.87
CA ASP A 155 -4.72 14.80 -2.29
C ASP A 155 -4.67 14.92 -3.82
N LEU A 156 -5.80 15.27 -4.44
CA LEU A 156 -5.92 15.36 -5.91
C LEU A 156 -6.42 16.71 -6.37
N VAL A 157 -5.68 17.31 -7.30
CA VAL A 157 -6.21 18.36 -8.16
C VAL A 157 -6.65 17.75 -9.48
N VAL A 158 -7.91 17.99 -9.83
CA VAL A 158 -8.50 17.61 -11.11
C VAL A 158 -8.80 18.89 -11.89
N ILE A 159 -8.27 18.99 -13.10
CA ILE A 159 -8.53 20.11 -13.99
C ILE A 159 -9.53 19.65 -15.04
N LYS A 160 -10.65 20.37 -15.16
CA LYS A 160 -11.70 20.06 -16.14
C LYS A 160 -12.48 21.32 -16.52
N GLU A 161 -12.65 21.55 -17.81
CA GLU A 161 -13.57 22.59 -18.29
C GLU A 161 -15.03 22.29 -17.88
N THR A 162 -15.68 23.20 -17.15
CA THR A 162 -17.05 23.04 -16.66
C THR A 162 -17.67 24.33 -16.15
N LYS A 163 -19.00 24.44 -16.29
CA LYS A 163 -19.82 25.54 -15.74
C LYS A 163 -20.38 25.24 -14.34
N VAL A 164 -20.17 24.02 -13.82
CA VAL A 164 -20.62 23.61 -12.48
C VAL A 164 -19.89 24.45 -11.43
N ARG A 165 -20.54 24.79 -10.31
CA ARG A 165 -19.90 25.55 -9.22
C ARG A 165 -18.82 24.72 -8.53
N PHE A 166 -17.74 25.36 -8.10
CA PHE A 166 -16.56 24.73 -7.46
C PHE A 166 -16.90 23.62 -6.44
N ILE A 167 -17.72 23.91 -5.43
CA ILE A 167 -18.12 22.92 -4.41
C ILE A 167 -18.86 21.71 -5.00
N LYS A 168 -19.71 21.93 -6.01
CA LYS A 168 -20.48 20.85 -6.65
C LYS A 168 -19.59 19.92 -7.46
N ARG A 169 -18.53 20.43 -8.08
CA ARG A 169 -17.54 19.61 -8.80
C ARG A 169 -16.86 18.60 -7.87
N MET A 170 -16.45 19.05 -6.67
CA MET A 170 -15.85 18.17 -5.65
C MET A 170 -16.85 17.09 -5.18
N GLN A 171 -18.12 17.46 -4.98
CA GLN A 171 -19.19 16.51 -4.64
C GLN A 171 -19.44 15.48 -5.74
N GLU A 172 -19.49 15.91 -7.00
CA GLU A 172 -19.67 15.01 -8.16
C GLU A 172 -18.55 13.97 -8.23
N VAL A 173 -17.29 14.42 -8.12
CA VAL A 173 -16.12 13.52 -8.16
C VAL A 173 -16.13 12.57 -6.95
N GLY A 174 -16.40 13.09 -5.74
CA GLY A 174 -16.47 12.28 -4.53
C GLY A 174 -17.55 11.20 -4.60
N LEU A 175 -18.77 11.54 -5.01
CA LEU A 175 -19.88 10.59 -5.14
C LEU A 175 -19.62 9.53 -6.20
N MET A 176 -19.12 9.94 -7.37
CA MET A 176 -18.84 9.06 -8.50
C MET A 176 -17.72 8.05 -8.20
N THR A 177 -16.70 8.47 -7.44
CA THR A 177 -15.55 7.63 -7.11
C THR A 177 -15.79 6.74 -5.90
N SER A 178 -16.67 7.16 -4.98
CA SER A 178 -16.97 6.51 -3.70
C SER A 178 -15.69 6.00 -3.00
N PRO A 179 -14.84 6.91 -2.49
CA PRO A 179 -13.56 6.55 -1.92
C PRO A 179 -13.69 5.59 -0.73
N ARG A 180 -12.78 4.62 -0.66
CA ARG A 180 -12.66 3.65 0.45
C ARG A 180 -11.68 4.13 1.53
N LEU A 181 -10.86 5.12 1.20
CA LEU A 181 -9.89 5.76 2.09
C LEU A 181 -10.12 7.28 2.03
N GLY A 182 -9.43 8.03 2.89
CA GLY A 182 -9.47 9.51 2.87
C GLY A 182 -8.90 10.04 1.57
N VAL A 183 -9.68 10.89 0.89
CA VAL A 183 -9.32 11.52 -0.38
C VAL A 183 -9.90 12.93 -0.43
N ASP A 184 -9.04 13.90 -0.69
CA ASP A 184 -9.40 15.30 -0.87
C ASP A 184 -9.31 15.64 -2.36
N PHE A 185 -10.45 15.97 -2.95
CA PHE A 185 -10.53 16.43 -4.33
C PHE A 185 -10.65 17.94 -4.37
N ILE A 186 -9.83 18.57 -5.22
CA ILE A 186 -9.96 19.98 -5.60
C ILE A 186 -10.15 20.02 -7.12
N VAL A 187 -11.23 20.62 -7.58
CA VAL A 187 -11.59 20.60 -9.01
C VAL A 187 -11.64 22.02 -9.58
N TYR A 188 -10.64 22.36 -10.38
CA TYR A 188 -10.51 23.67 -11.04
C TYR A 188 -10.88 23.58 -12.52
N THR A 189 -11.37 24.68 -13.07
CA THR A 189 -11.35 24.88 -14.53
C THR A 189 -9.91 25.20 -14.99
N PRO A 190 -9.57 24.97 -16.27
CA PRO A 190 -8.31 25.43 -16.84
C PRO A 190 -8.07 26.92 -16.59
N GLU A 191 -9.10 27.75 -16.78
CA GLU A 191 -9.02 29.20 -16.55
C GLU A 191 -8.73 29.55 -15.08
N GLU A 192 -9.45 28.96 -14.13
CA GLU A 192 -9.20 29.16 -12.69
C GLU A 192 -7.76 28.79 -12.32
N PHE A 193 -7.29 27.64 -12.84
CA PHE A 193 -5.93 27.16 -12.56
C PHE A 193 -4.86 28.09 -13.14
N GLU A 194 -5.01 28.52 -14.39
CA GLU A 194 -4.10 29.47 -15.04
C GLU A 194 -4.08 30.82 -14.34
N ASN A 195 -5.23 31.34 -13.93
CA ASN A 195 -5.31 32.61 -13.22
C ASN A 195 -4.58 32.53 -11.87
N MET A 196 -4.77 31.46 -11.10
CA MET A 196 -4.02 31.28 -9.85
C MET A 196 -2.50 31.15 -10.05
N ILE A 197 -2.03 30.62 -11.19
CA ILE A 197 -0.60 30.60 -11.53
C ILE A 197 -0.10 32.02 -11.78
N LYS A 198 -0.85 32.82 -12.53
CA LYS A 198 -0.52 34.23 -12.85
C LYS A 198 -0.51 35.09 -11.57
N ASP A 199 -1.44 34.83 -10.66
CA ASP A 199 -1.60 35.53 -9.39
C ASP A 199 -0.59 35.10 -8.29
N ASP A 200 0.41 34.29 -8.65
CA ASP A 200 1.45 33.81 -7.72
C ASP A 200 0.87 33.06 -6.50
N ASN A 201 -0.23 32.34 -6.70
CA ASN A 201 -0.86 31.60 -5.61
C ASN A 201 0.10 30.54 -5.05
N TYR A 202 0.46 30.71 -3.77
CA TYR A 202 1.45 29.87 -3.09
C TYR A 202 1.09 28.38 -3.11
N PHE A 203 -0.19 28.05 -2.91
CA PHE A 203 -0.65 26.65 -2.92
C PHE A 203 -0.48 26.02 -4.31
N ILE A 204 -0.88 26.72 -5.38
CA ILE A 204 -0.69 26.22 -6.75
C ILE A 204 0.80 26.05 -7.08
N LYS A 205 1.63 27.07 -6.80
CA LYS A 205 3.04 27.02 -7.19
C LYS A 205 3.84 26.03 -6.37
N ASP A 206 3.70 26.04 -5.05
CA ASP A 206 4.57 25.26 -4.18
C ASP A 206 4.09 23.82 -4.00
N GLU A 207 2.80 23.63 -3.71
CA GLU A 207 2.26 22.29 -3.41
C GLU A 207 1.89 21.52 -4.69
N ILE A 208 1.31 22.17 -5.69
CA ILE A 208 0.80 21.47 -6.88
C ILE A 208 1.84 21.42 -7.99
N LEU A 209 2.42 22.55 -8.41
CA LEU A 209 3.35 22.58 -9.54
C LEU A 209 4.74 22.06 -9.18
N ARG A 210 5.31 22.50 -8.05
CA ARG A 210 6.68 22.14 -7.66
C ARG A 210 6.78 20.74 -7.02
N LYS A 211 5.85 20.40 -6.13
CA LYS A 211 5.87 19.14 -5.37
C LYS A 211 4.93 18.07 -5.94
N GLY A 212 3.92 18.48 -6.72
CA GLY A 212 2.93 17.56 -7.25
C GLY A 212 3.48 16.65 -8.35
N ARG A 213 2.73 15.59 -8.61
CA ARG A 213 3.01 14.60 -9.64
C ARG A 213 1.83 14.52 -10.59
N VAL A 214 2.05 14.83 -11.86
CA VAL A 214 1.04 14.65 -12.90
C VAL A 214 0.77 13.15 -13.07
N LEU A 215 -0.48 12.73 -12.88
CA LEU A 215 -0.92 11.35 -13.04
C LEU A 215 -1.57 11.12 -14.41
N TYR A 216 -2.19 12.15 -14.95
CA TYR A 216 -2.86 12.13 -16.25
C TYR A 216 -2.86 13.53 -16.84
N ASP A 217 -2.62 13.63 -18.15
CA ASP A 217 -2.72 14.85 -18.94
C ASP A 217 -3.23 14.51 -20.33
N LYS A 218 -4.41 15.03 -20.68
CA LYS A 218 -5.06 14.78 -21.98
C LYS A 218 -4.21 15.23 -23.17
N GLN A 219 -3.26 16.15 -22.98
CA GLN A 219 -2.37 16.63 -24.05
C GLN A 219 -1.19 15.68 -24.31
N LEU A 220 -0.94 14.71 -23.41
CA LEU A 220 0.20 13.77 -23.49
C LEU A 220 -0.21 12.33 -23.83
N VAL A 221 -1.49 12.10 -24.09
CA VAL A 221 -2.10 10.80 -24.41
C VAL A 221 -2.76 10.88 -25.78
#